data_AF-A0A4R0ZEK4-F1
#
_entry.id   AF-A0A4R0ZEK4-F1
#
_cell.length_a   1.000
_cell.length_b   1.000
_cell.length_c   1.000
_cell.angle_alpha   90.00
_cell.angle_beta   90.00
_cell.angle_gamma   90.00
#
_symmetry.space_group_name_H-M   'P 1'
#
loop_
_entity.id
_entity.type
_entity.pdbx_description
1 polymer ?
#
loop_
_entity_poly.entity_id
_entity_poly.type
_entity_poly.pdbx_seq_one_letter_code
_entity_poly.pdbx_strand_id
1 'polypeptide(L)'
;MVELGLGLVILLACVLALKPIVMRTARPNFRYIPVATLLFGAMIWLVMAIGVGGKMGIGYGVMSIVYFIACFGAYMYVHTRAS
;
A
#
# COMPACT_ATOMS: atom_id res chain seq x y z
N MET A 1 6.59 3.08 -17.60
CA MET A 1 5.14 2.87 -17.80
C MET A 1 4.70 1.49 -17.32
N VAL A 2 5.32 0.39 -17.80
CA VAL A 2 5.01 -0.99 -17.36
C VAL A 2 5.11 -1.17 -15.83
N GLU A 3 6.15 -0.59 -15.21
CA GLU A 3 6.37 -0.65 -13.76
C GLU A 3 5.25 0.01 -12.96
N LEU A 4 4.75 1.17 -13.39
CA LEU A 4 3.64 1.87 -12.75
C LEU A 4 2.35 1.03 -12.83
N GLY A 5 2.11 0.39 -13.98
CA GLY A 5 0.98 -0.52 -14.18
C GLY A 5 1.06 -1.74 -13.26
N LEU A 6 2.22 -2.37 -13.15
CA LEU A 6 2.45 -3.47 -12.21
C LEU A 6 2.26 -3.03 -10.75
N GLY A 7 2.72 -1.84 -10.39
CA GLY A 7 2.48 -1.24 -9.08
C GLY A 7 0.99 -1.12 -8.75
N LEU A 8 0.17 -0.68 -9.71
CA LEU A 8 -1.28 -0.60 -9.52
C LEU A 8 -1.92 -1.99 -9.35
N VAL A 9 -1.47 -2.99 -10.11
CA VAL A 9 -1.99 -4.37 -9.98
C VAL A 9 -1.65 -4.97 -8.62
N ILE A 10 -0.40 -4.79 -8.16
CA ILE A 10 0.04 -5.25 -6.84
C ILE A 10 -0.76 -4.55 -5.73
N LEU A 11 -0.93 -3.22 -5.84
CA LEU A 11 -1.75 -2.45 -4.92
C LEU A 11 -3.17 -3.02 -4.83
N LEU A 12 -3.81 -3.26 -5.98
CA LEU A 12 -5.18 -3.77 -6.04
C LEU A 12 -5.27 -5.16 -5.40
N ALA A 13 -4.30 -6.04 -5.66
CA ALA A 13 -4.21 -7.35 -5.03
C ALA A 13 -4.07 -7.23 -3.50
N CYS A 14 -3.24 -6.31 -3.00
CA CYS A 14 -3.08 -6.05 -1.57
C CYS A 14 -4.38 -5.54 -0.93
N VAL A 15 -5.10 -4.63 -1.59
CA VAL A 15 -6.38 -4.09 -1.11
C VAL A 15 -7.46 -5.18 -1.09
N LEU A 16 -7.54 -6.03 -2.11
CA LEU A 16 -8.48 -7.15 -2.15
C LEU A 16 -8.16 -8.22 -1.08
N ALA A 17 -6.87 -8.49 -0.84
CA ALA A 17 -6.42 -9.42 0.19
C ALA A 17 -6.64 -8.91 1.62
N LEU A 18 -6.81 -7.59 1.83
CA LEU A 18 -7.05 -6.99 3.15
C LEU A 18 -8.24 -7.62 3.85
N LYS A 19 -9.41 -7.66 3.19
CA LYS A 19 -10.67 -8.13 3.80
C LYS A 19 -10.56 -9.58 4.33
N PRO A 20 -10.12 -10.59 3.54
CA PRO A 20 -10.01 -11.95 4.05
C PRO A 20 -8.95 -12.10 5.14
N ILE A 21 -7.83 -11.36 5.08
CA ILE A 21 -6.80 -11.39 6.14
C ILE A 21 -7.39 -10.88 7.45
N VAL A 22 -8.01 -9.69 7.44
CA VAL A 22 -8.57 -9.09 8.65
C VAL A 22 -9.66 -9.95 9.27
N MET A 23 -10.54 -10.56 8.46
CA MET A 23 -11.63 -11.41 8.98
C MET A 23 -11.17 -12.78 9.48
N ARG A 24 -10.15 -13.39 8.87
CA ARG A 24 -9.69 -14.74 9.24
C ARG A 24 -8.61 -14.74 10.32
N THR A 25 -7.97 -13.61 10.57
CA THR A 25 -6.89 -13.51 11.55
C THR A 25 -7.43 -13.26 12.96
N ALA A 26 -7.23 -14.25 13.85
CA ALA A 26 -7.65 -14.18 15.25
C ALA A 26 -6.77 -13.22 16.09
N ARG A 27 -5.48 -13.11 15.78
CA ARG A 27 -4.56 -12.24 16.55
C ARG A 27 -4.63 -10.79 16.05
N PRO A 28 -4.94 -9.81 16.91
CA PRO A 28 -5.17 -8.42 16.49
C PRO A 28 -3.95 -7.79 15.81
N ASN A 29 -2.73 -8.07 16.30
CA ASN A 29 -1.50 -7.52 15.70
C ASN A 29 -1.27 -7.97 14.26
N PHE A 30 -1.66 -9.20 13.91
CA PHE A 30 -1.45 -9.73 12.56
C PHE A 30 -2.44 -9.15 11.54
N ARG A 31 -3.53 -8.51 11.97
CA ARG A 31 -4.45 -7.78 11.08
C ARG A 31 -3.80 -6.55 10.46
N TYR A 32 -2.71 -6.04 11.04
CA TYR A 32 -1.95 -4.90 10.53
C TYR A 32 -0.87 -5.27 9.50
N ILE A 33 -0.65 -6.56 9.21
CA ILE A 33 0.32 -6.99 8.18
C ILE A 33 0.06 -6.29 6.83
N PRO A 34 -1.18 -6.25 6.30
CA PRO A 34 -1.45 -5.57 5.02
C PRO A 34 -1.15 -4.07 5.05
N VAL A 35 -1.37 -3.42 6.21
CA VAL A 35 -1.04 -2.00 6.41
C VAL A 35 0.46 -1.79 6.29
N ALA A 36 1.26 -2.62 6.98
CA ALA A 36 2.72 -2.57 6.89
C ALA A 36 3.22 -2.85 5.46
N THR A 37 2.61 -3.80 4.75
CA THR A 37 2.97 -4.09 3.34
C THR A 37 2.69 -2.89 2.41
N LEU A 38 1.53 -2.23 2.57
CA LEU A 38 1.18 -1.05 1.79
C LEU A 38 2.13 0.13 2.09
N LEU A 39 2.47 0.33 3.37
CA LEU A 39 3.45 1.34 3.79
C LEU A 39 4.82 1.09 3.15
N PHE A 40 5.30 -0.15 3.18
CA PHE A 40 6.58 -0.52 2.58
C PHE A 40 6.57 -0.28 1.06
N GLY A 41 5.49 -0.64 0.37
CA GLY A 41 5.31 -0.32 -1.04
C GLY A 41 5.36 1.18 -1.32
N ALA A 42 4.68 1.99 -0.50
CA ALA A 42 4.72 3.45 -0.61
C ALA A 42 6.15 4.01 -0.49
N MET A 43 6.93 3.49 0.46
CA MET A 43 8.32 3.89 0.66
C MET A 43 9.22 3.53 -0.53
N ILE A 44 9.06 2.36 -1.13
CA ILE A 44 9.84 1.96 -2.32
C ILE A 44 9.58 2.94 -3.47
N TRP A 45 8.32 3.24 -3.77
CA TRP A 45 7.97 4.22 -4.81
C TRP A 45 8.52 5.61 -4.50
N LEU A 46 8.54 6.02 -3.22
CA LEU A 46 9.10 7.31 -2.81
C LEU A 46 10.62 7.37 -3.04
N VAL A 47 11.34 6.31 -2.68
CA VAL A 47 12.79 6.22 -2.92
C VAL A 47 13.09 6.28 -4.42
N MET A 48 12.32 5.57 -5.25
CA MET A 48 12.46 5.65 -6.71
C MET A 48 12.13 7.04 -7.27
N ALA A 49 11.13 7.72 -6.71
CA ALA A 49 10.77 9.08 -7.10
C ALA A 49 11.95 10.05 -6.90
N ILE A 50 12.61 9.96 -5.74
CA ILE A 50 13.77 10.78 -5.40
C ILE A 50 15.00 10.38 -6.22
N GLY A 51 15.26 9.07 -6.35
CA GLY A 51 16.46 8.54 -7.00
C GLY A 51 16.50 8.75 -8.52
N VAL A 52 15.34 8.74 -9.20
CA VAL A 52 15.28 8.92 -10.66
C VAL A 52 15.13 10.40 -11.03
N GLY A 53 14.32 11.17 -10.30
CA GLY A 53 14.05 12.57 -10.61
C GLY A 53 13.32 12.79 -11.95
N GLY A 54 13.14 14.07 -12.32
CA GLY A 54 12.50 14.46 -13.58
C GLY A 54 11.06 13.95 -13.75
N LYS A 55 10.60 13.81 -14.99
CA LYS A 55 9.20 13.42 -15.29
C LYS A 55 8.83 12.01 -14.78
N MET A 56 9.78 11.07 -14.83
CA MET A 56 9.56 9.70 -14.33
C MET A 56 9.51 9.67 -12.80
N GLY A 57 10.34 10.46 -12.11
CA GLY A 57 10.28 10.60 -10.66
C GLY A 57 8.93 11.11 -10.16
N ILE A 58 8.30 12.04 -10.88
CA ILE A 58 6.92 12.48 -10.58
C ILE A 58 5.94 11.31 -10.65
N GLY A 59 6.03 10.47 -11.68
CA GLY A 59 5.18 9.28 -11.82
C GLY A 59 5.30 8.31 -10.64
N TYR A 60 6.52 8.05 -10.19
CA TYR A 60 6.76 7.24 -8.99
C TYR A 60 6.26 7.92 -7.71
N GLY A 61 6.38 9.25 -7.60
CA GLY A 61 5.84 10.02 -6.49
C GLY A 61 4.32 9.92 -6.40
N VAL A 62 3.62 10.03 -7.54
CA VAL A 62 2.17 9.82 -7.60
C VAL A 62 1.80 8.41 -7.14
N MET A 63 2.53 7.38 -7.57
CA MET A 63 2.30 6.01 -7.12
C MET A 63 2.51 5.84 -5.62
N SER A 64 3.54 6.47 -5.05
CA SER A 64 3.78 6.47 -3.61
C SER A 64 2.58 7.06 -2.85
N ILE A 65 2.03 8.19 -3.32
CA ILE A 65 0.84 8.81 -2.71
C ILE A 65 -0.36 7.86 -2.75
N VAL A 66 -0.62 7.20 -3.89
CA VAL A 66 -1.72 6.25 -4.02
C VAL A 66 -1.58 5.10 -3.01
N TYR A 67 -0.37 4.57 -2.84
CA TYR A 67 -0.08 3.55 -1.82
C TYR A 67 -0.27 4.07 -0.38
N PHE A 68 0.12 5.31 -0.08
CA PHE A 68 -0.12 5.92 1.23
C PHE A 68 -1.62 6.08 1.54
N ILE A 69 -2.42 6.51 0.56
CA ILE A 69 -3.88 6.63 0.71
C ILE A 69 -4.49 5.25 0.99
N ALA A 70 -4.10 4.24 0.21
CA ALA A 70 -4.58 2.87 0.43
C ALA A 70 -4.14 2.32 1.79
N CYS A 71 -2.90 2.60 2.21
CA CYS A 71 -2.37 2.23 3.52
C CYS A 71 -3.22 2.85 4.65
N PHE A 72 -3.54 4.14 4.53
CA PHE A 72 -4.39 4.83 5.51
C PHE A 72 -5.80 4.25 5.56
N GLY A 73 -6.42 3.98 4.40
CA GLY A 73 -7.72 3.33 4.33
C GLY A 73 -7.71 1.92 4.95
N ALA A 74 -6.66 1.14 4.68
CA ALA A 74 -6.45 -0.17 5.28
C ALA A 74 -6.29 -0.09 6.81
N TYR A 75 -5.52 0.89 7.29
CA TYR A 75 -5.37 1.15 8.73
C TYR A 75 -6.71 1.45 9.39
N MET A 76 -7.50 2.38 8.84
CA MET A 76 -8.83 2.73 9.36
C MET A 76 -9.76 1.52 9.38
N TYR A 77 -9.74 0.71 8.32
CA TYR A 77 -10.53 -0.53 8.25
C TYR A 77 -10.13 -1.55 9.32
N VAL A 78 -8.82 -1.78 9.52
CA VAL A 78 -8.32 -2.69 10.56
C VAL A 78 -8.67 -2.16 11.94
N HIS A 79 -8.44 -0.88 12.20
CA HIS A 79 -8.62 -0.26 13.50
C HIS A 79 -10.08 -0.31 13.94
N THR A 80 -11.03 0.06 13.07
CA THR A 80 -12.48 0.01 13.33
C THR A 80 -13.06 -1.40 13.49
N ARG A 81 -12.33 -2.43 13.05
CA ARG A 81 -12.74 -3.85 13.16
C ARG A 81 -12.01 -4.58 14.29
N ALA A 82 -10.99 -3.96 14.89
CA ALA A 82 -10.20 -4.51 15.97
C ALA A 82 -10.54 -3.89 17.34
N SER A 83 -11.08 -2.66 17.34
CA SER A 83 -11.82 -2.04 18.46
C SER A 83 -13.18 -2.69 18.67
#